data_AF-Q8TN66-F1
#
_entry.id   AF-Q8TN66-F1
#
_cell.length_a   1.000
_cell.length_b   1.000
_cell.length_c   1.000
_cell.angle_alpha   90.00
_cell.angle_beta   90.00
_cell.angle_gamma   90.00
#
_symmetry.space_group_name_H-M   'P 1'
#
loop_
_entity.id
_entity.type
_entity.pdbx_description
1 polymer ?
#
loop_
_entity_poly.entity_id
_entity_poly.type
_entity_poly.pdbx_seq_one_letter_code
_entity_poly.pdbx_strand_id
1 'polypeptide(L)'
;MQRLEILPLVLDHQTFFQSPSNLIPRNIPFSPCLDGREINLIYGPLHAGKTSFLKYVAGLVQGVKIYINFADSRFKELGPECFQEIEEIAAEVYLKGNENEAEQIYYFLDEVHNFPGWENWVDRLYREGAGVFITSSSAGLLNPELSSRFAGRTRVLKLLPFSFKEYLTLKGLRVPRPNFLTPSRCDEMLCLFLKYFENGGFPAVIKDGNSMLSREYFEETLNNGIISGYNIQDAEGLKKLAVFLISNMASEYSLDTLKKASGIESEDTVRAYLDYLEEAFLLYRTPLFNHASENGNEKENNQERKVPCKVYAGDTGFFKTVFPNYPDSLGLRFENLVFLELLRQGNQVSYFRDKRECDFLLTEEGNPAVKAAVQVSVYFGNPATREREVLGLLEAMEVYGLNEGLILTMDDEGVIEIPDEDGEKKRIVINSVWKWMLE
;
A
#
# COMPACT_ATOMS: atom_id res chain seq x y z
N MET A 1 33.74 14.76 -18.86
CA MET A 1 33.57 13.36 -19.33
C MET A 1 32.18 12.88 -18.92
N GLN A 2 31.80 13.06 -17.65
CA GLN A 2 30.46 12.74 -17.12
C GLN A 2 29.29 13.42 -17.86
N ARG A 3 29.38 14.71 -18.22
CA ARG A 3 28.30 15.38 -18.96
C ARG A 3 27.94 14.73 -20.31
N LEU A 4 28.90 14.14 -21.01
CA LEU A 4 28.66 13.45 -22.29
C LEU A 4 27.87 12.15 -22.10
N GLU A 5 27.89 11.57 -20.91
CA GLU A 5 27.17 10.35 -20.55
C GLU A 5 25.80 10.68 -19.94
N ILE A 6 25.71 11.73 -19.13
CA ILE A 6 24.49 12.12 -18.41
C ILE A 6 23.47 12.81 -19.33
N LEU A 7 23.92 13.69 -20.24
CA LEU A 7 23.01 14.45 -21.09
C LEU A 7 22.09 13.56 -21.95
N PRO A 8 22.59 12.55 -22.70
CA PRO A 8 21.72 11.65 -23.45
C PRO A 8 20.72 10.91 -22.55
N LEU A 9 21.18 10.47 -21.37
CA LEU A 9 20.34 9.77 -20.39
C LEU A 9 19.18 10.66 -19.90
N VAL A 10 19.46 11.91 -19.52
CA VAL A 10 18.43 12.85 -19.06
C VAL A 10 17.43 13.17 -20.17
N LEU A 11 17.90 13.33 -21.41
CA LEU A 11 17.04 13.58 -22.57
C LEU A 11 16.14 12.39 -22.91
N ASP A 12 16.67 11.15 -22.83
CA ASP A 12 15.87 9.93 -22.98
C ASP A 12 14.75 9.88 -21.94
N HIS A 13 15.09 10.20 -20.68
CA HIS A 13 14.13 10.23 -19.57
C HIS A 13 13.05 11.29 -19.79
N GLN A 14 13.42 12.51 -20.23
CA GLN A 14 12.43 13.54 -20.56
C GLN A 14 11.52 13.12 -21.71
N THR A 15 12.08 12.53 -22.77
CA THR A 15 11.31 12.07 -23.94
C THR A 15 10.28 11.01 -23.54
N PHE A 16 10.70 10.04 -22.72
CA PHE A 16 9.79 9.06 -22.15
C PHE A 16 8.71 9.73 -21.31
N PHE A 17 9.08 10.67 -20.44
CA PHE A 17 8.15 11.28 -19.50
C PHE A 17 7.06 12.11 -20.19
N GLN A 18 7.42 12.80 -21.28
CA GLN A 18 6.52 13.63 -22.08
C GLN A 18 5.66 12.83 -23.07
N SER A 19 5.95 11.55 -23.30
CA SER A 19 5.16 10.72 -24.21
C SER A 19 3.69 10.59 -23.75
N PRO A 20 2.73 10.71 -24.69
CA PRO A 20 1.31 10.58 -24.36
C PRO A 20 1.01 9.18 -23.80
N SER A 21 0.26 9.13 -22.72
CA SER A 21 -0.11 7.88 -22.05
C SER A 21 -1.55 7.93 -21.58
N ASN A 22 -2.23 6.78 -21.63
CA ASN A 22 -3.57 6.63 -21.08
C ASN A 22 -3.48 6.49 -19.56
N LEU A 23 -3.41 7.64 -18.89
CA LEU A 23 -3.28 7.71 -17.43
C LEU A 23 -4.65 7.58 -16.77
N ILE A 24 -4.72 6.78 -15.71
CA ILE A 24 -5.90 6.67 -14.85
C ILE A 24 -5.69 7.55 -13.63
N PRO A 25 -6.60 8.51 -13.35
CA PRO A 25 -6.54 9.30 -12.12
C PRO A 25 -6.55 8.40 -10.89
N ARG A 26 -5.66 8.69 -9.94
CA ARG A 26 -5.54 7.91 -8.71
C ARG A 26 -6.50 8.45 -7.64
N ASN A 27 -7.19 7.55 -6.93
CA ASN A 27 -8.09 7.93 -5.84
C ASN A 27 -7.33 8.10 -4.52
N ILE A 28 -6.45 9.10 -4.47
CA ILE A 28 -5.66 9.48 -3.30
C ILE A 28 -5.69 11.01 -3.12
N PRO A 29 -5.58 11.54 -1.89
CA PRO A 29 -5.63 12.99 -1.65
C PRO A 29 -4.30 13.67 -2.03
N PHE A 30 -4.06 13.86 -3.33
CA PHE A 30 -2.83 14.48 -3.85
C PHE A 30 -2.97 15.98 -4.17
N SER A 31 -4.17 16.56 -4.12
CA SER A 31 -4.36 17.99 -4.43
C SER A 31 -3.46 18.93 -3.61
N PRO A 32 -3.21 18.67 -2.31
CA PRO A 32 -2.27 19.48 -1.54
C PRO A 32 -0.82 19.44 -2.06
N CYS A 33 -0.41 18.37 -2.76
CA CYS A 33 0.93 18.24 -3.34
C CYS A 33 1.21 19.21 -4.50
N LEU A 34 0.17 19.80 -5.08
CA LEU A 34 0.26 20.65 -6.26
C LEU A 34 0.74 22.08 -5.93
N ASP A 35 0.88 22.43 -4.65
CA ASP A 35 1.33 23.76 -4.23
C ASP A 35 2.84 23.98 -4.44
N GLY A 36 3.60 22.90 -4.67
CA GLY A 36 5.04 22.93 -4.90
C GLY A 36 5.87 23.35 -3.68
N ARG A 37 5.31 23.33 -2.46
CA ARG A 37 5.95 23.82 -1.23
C ARG A 37 6.43 22.73 -0.28
N GLU A 38 6.16 21.48 -0.63
CA GLU A 38 6.51 20.30 0.13
C GLU A 38 7.32 19.33 -0.74
N ILE A 39 8.10 18.47 -0.10
CA ILE A 39 8.68 17.29 -0.72
C ILE A 39 7.60 16.22 -0.73
N ASN A 40 7.19 15.78 -1.91
CA ASN A 40 6.13 14.78 -2.06
C ASN A 40 6.76 13.39 -2.23
N LEU A 41 6.63 12.54 -1.22
CA LEU A 41 7.10 11.16 -1.24
C LEU A 41 5.96 10.21 -1.60
N ILE A 42 6.08 9.52 -2.73
CA ILE A 42 5.12 8.52 -3.20
C ILE A 42 5.73 7.14 -3.11
N TYR A 43 5.23 6.29 -2.24
CA TYR A 43 5.82 4.98 -2.01
C TYR A 43 4.79 3.86 -2.13
N GLY A 44 5.22 2.66 -2.52
CA GLY A 44 4.32 1.51 -2.70
C GLY A 44 4.89 0.48 -3.68
N PRO A 45 4.20 -0.65 -3.89
CA PRO A 45 4.75 -1.79 -4.61
C PRO A 45 5.27 -1.46 -6.01
N LEU A 46 6.23 -2.26 -6.49
CA LEU A 46 6.56 -2.33 -7.91
C LEU A 46 5.28 -2.57 -8.72
N HIS A 47 5.20 -2.02 -9.93
CA HIS A 47 4.03 -2.14 -10.81
C HIS A 47 2.72 -1.51 -10.33
N ALA A 48 2.69 -0.86 -9.16
CA ALA A 48 1.50 -0.16 -8.67
C ALA A 48 1.13 1.10 -9.48
N GLY A 49 1.99 1.55 -10.40
CA GLY A 49 1.76 2.71 -11.26
C GLY A 49 2.33 4.04 -10.74
N LYS A 50 3.38 4.01 -9.92
CA LYS A 50 4.05 5.21 -9.36
C LYS A 50 4.55 6.17 -10.45
N THR A 51 5.27 5.68 -11.45
CA THR A 51 5.74 6.49 -12.60
C THR A 51 4.57 7.10 -13.38
N SER A 52 3.48 6.35 -13.56
CA SER A 52 2.27 6.86 -14.23
C SER A 52 1.60 7.96 -13.41
N PHE A 53 1.61 7.83 -12.08
CA PHE A 53 1.14 8.87 -11.17
C PHE A 53 2.01 10.13 -11.23
N LEU A 54 3.34 10.00 -11.30
CA LEU A 54 4.23 11.15 -11.52
C LEU A 54 3.90 11.88 -12.82
N LYS A 55 3.71 11.15 -13.94
CA LYS A 55 3.30 11.76 -15.22
C LYS A 55 1.97 12.50 -15.11
N TYR A 56 1.02 11.91 -14.38
CA TYR A 56 -0.29 12.51 -14.17
C TYR A 56 -0.19 13.82 -13.40
N VAL A 57 0.54 13.83 -12.29
CA VAL A 57 0.77 15.05 -11.48
C VAL A 57 1.57 16.09 -12.25
N ALA A 58 2.58 15.67 -13.02
CA ALA A 58 3.34 16.56 -13.89
C ALA A 58 2.45 17.29 -14.89
N GLY A 59 1.42 16.64 -15.43
CA GLY A 59 0.44 17.29 -16.31
C GLY A 59 -0.43 18.36 -15.62
N LEU A 60 -0.47 18.39 -14.29
CA LEU A 60 -1.28 19.33 -13.50
C LEU A 60 -0.49 20.55 -13.02
N VAL A 61 0.85 20.47 -12.94
CA VAL A 61 1.70 21.57 -12.48
C VAL A 61 2.23 22.40 -13.66
N GLN A 62 2.30 23.72 -13.46
CA GLN A 62 2.86 24.67 -14.41
C GLN A 62 4.34 24.91 -14.07
N GLY A 63 5.19 24.96 -15.09
CA GLY A 63 6.63 25.14 -14.95
C GLY A 63 7.47 24.04 -15.58
N VAL A 64 8.79 24.16 -15.42
CA VAL A 64 9.78 23.26 -16.02
C VAL A 64 9.82 21.94 -15.25
N LYS A 65 9.79 20.83 -15.98
CA LYS A 65 9.64 19.48 -15.44
C LYS A 65 10.89 18.69 -15.78
N ILE A 66 11.57 18.19 -14.75
CA ILE A 66 12.76 17.37 -14.89
C ILE A 66 12.45 16.00 -14.30
N TYR A 67 12.33 15.00 -15.16
CA TYR A 67 12.12 13.62 -14.75
C TYR A 67 13.41 12.82 -14.79
N ILE A 68 13.73 12.11 -13.72
CA ILE A 68 14.89 11.22 -13.64
C ILE A 68 14.45 9.89 -13.05
N ASN A 69 14.80 8.78 -13.72
CA ASN A 69 14.57 7.43 -13.20
C ASN A 69 15.86 6.81 -12.67
N PHE A 70 16.00 6.70 -11.35
CA PHE A 70 17.17 6.12 -10.71
C PHE A 70 17.21 4.59 -10.75
N ALA A 71 16.16 3.92 -11.24
CA ALA A 71 16.20 2.49 -11.54
C ALA A 71 16.88 2.16 -12.88
N ASP A 72 17.20 3.16 -13.70
CA ASP A 72 17.94 2.96 -14.95
C ASP A 72 19.34 2.40 -14.66
N SER A 73 19.70 1.27 -15.27
CA SER A 73 20.97 0.59 -14.99
C SER A 73 22.18 1.45 -15.30
N ARG A 74 22.06 2.45 -16.17
CA ARG A 74 23.13 3.41 -16.49
C ARG A 74 23.51 4.28 -15.30
N PHE A 75 22.61 4.49 -14.32
CA PHE A 75 22.96 5.20 -13.08
C PHE A 75 23.85 4.38 -12.13
N LYS A 76 23.88 3.05 -12.25
CA LYS A 76 24.68 2.21 -11.34
C LYS A 76 26.19 2.46 -11.45
N GLU A 77 26.63 2.98 -12.58
CA GLU A 77 28.04 3.31 -12.85
C GLU A 77 28.40 4.76 -12.49
N LEU A 78 27.40 5.57 -12.12
CA LEU A 78 27.56 6.99 -11.79
C LEU A 78 27.61 7.21 -10.27
N GLY A 79 28.39 8.21 -9.83
CA GLY A 79 28.43 8.65 -8.44
C GLY A 79 27.59 9.93 -8.20
N PRO A 80 27.46 10.36 -6.93
CA PRO A 80 26.67 11.53 -6.52
C PRO A 80 27.07 12.86 -7.20
N GLU A 81 28.26 12.94 -7.78
CA GLU A 81 28.70 14.09 -8.57
C GLU A 81 27.82 14.34 -9.81
N CYS A 82 27.07 13.33 -10.28
CA CYS A 82 26.13 13.48 -11.39
C CYS A 82 24.97 14.45 -11.09
N PHE A 83 24.65 14.68 -9.81
CA PHE A 83 23.55 15.57 -9.42
C PHE A 83 23.77 17.01 -9.91
N GLN A 84 25.01 17.49 -9.86
CA GLN A 84 25.33 18.83 -10.36
C GLN A 84 25.09 18.93 -11.87
N GLU A 85 25.49 17.90 -12.62
CA GLU A 85 25.27 17.87 -14.08
C GLU A 85 23.78 17.79 -14.42
N ILE A 86 22.97 17.06 -13.64
CA ILE A 86 21.51 17.03 -13.79
C ILE A 86 20.92 18.44 -13.57
N GLU A 87 21.38 19.17 -12.55
CA GLU A 87 20.96 20.55 -12.29
C GLU A 87 21.37 21.50 -13.43
N GLU A 88 22.59 21.39 -13.95
CA GLU A 88 23.07 22.20 -15.08
C GLU A 88 22.25 21.92 -16.35
N ILE A 89 21.96 20.65 -16.64
CA ILE A 89 21.08 20.26 -17.77
C ILE A 89 19.67 20.82 -17.55
N ALA A 90 19.12 20.73 -16.34
CA ALA A 90 17.82 21.29 -16.00
C ALA A 90 17.77 22.80 -16.24
N ALA A 91 18.80 23.53 -15.81
CA ALA A 91 18.93 24.96 -16.03
C ALA A 91 19.03 25.31 -17.52
N GLU A 92 19.72 24.51 -18.33
CA GLU A 92 19.79 24.71 -19.78
C GLU A 92 18.46 24.46 -20.50
N VAL A 93 17.74 23.42 -20.08
CA VAL A 93 16.37 23.15 -20.57
C VAL A 93 15.44 24.30 -20.20
N TYR A 94 15.58 24.82 -18.97
CA TYR A 94 14.86 25.99 -18.50
C TYR A 94 15.14 27.23 -19.36
N LEU A 95 16.41 27.54 -19.63
CA LEU A 95 16.83 28.70 -20.42
C LEU A 95 16.41 28.63 -21.90
N LYS A 96 16.30 27.43 -22.48
CA LYS A 96 15.83 27.24 -23.86
C LYS A 96 14.31 27.29 -24.00
N GLY A 97 13.58 27.08 -22.90
CA GLY A 97 12.12 26.95 -22.87
C GLY A 97 11.36 28.27 -22.74
N ASN A 98 11.90 29.27 -22.03
CA ASN A 98 11.16 30.50 -21.68
C ASN A 98 12.03 31.77 -21.81
N GLU A 99 11.65 32.66 -22.74
CA GLU A 99 12.12 34.06 -22.76
C GLU A 99 11.29 34.97 -21.83
N ASN A 100 10.17 34.49 -21.25
CA ASN A 100 9.30 35.27 -20.38
C ASN A 100 8.79 34.45 -19.18
N GLU A 101 8.97 35.04 -17.99
CA GLU A 101 8.54 34.62 -16.64
C GLU A 101 9.28 33.47 -15.95
N ALA A 102 9.58 33.71 -14.67
CA ALA A 102 10.33 32.83 -13.79
C ALA A 102 9.45 31.65 -13.32
N GLU A 103 9.34 30.63 -14.17
CA GLU A 103 8.59 29.42 -13.84
C GLU A 103 9.34 28.57 -12.79
N GLN A 104 8.61 28.04 -11.81
CA GLN A 104 9.17 27.11 -10.83
C GLN A 104 9.68 25.82 -11.52
N ILE A 105 10.81 25.29 -11.07
CA ILE A 105 11.33 23.99 -11.53
C ILE A 105 10.75 22.88 -10.65
N TYR A 106 10.29 21.81 -11.30
CA TYR A 106 9.77 20.62 -10.66
C TYR A 106 10.65 19.41 -11.00
N TYR A 107 11.09 18.70 -9.97
CA TYR A 107 11.85 17.47 -10.10
C TYR A 107 10.96 16.27 -9.78
N PHE A 108 10.84 15.36 -10.74
CA PHE A 108 10.13 14.09 -10.64
C PHE A 108 11.17 12.96 -10.62
N LEU A 109 11.52 12.50 -9.42
CA LEU A 109 12.61 11.56 -9.17
C LEU A 109 12.03 10.17 -8.89
N ASP A 110 12.10 9.27 -9.86
CA ASP A 110 11.57 7.92 -9.77
C ASP A 110 12.60 6.97 -9.14
N GLU A 111 12.12 6.12 -8.24
CA GLU A 111 12.88 5.09 -7.52
C GLU A 111 14.18 5.62 -6.87
N VAL A 112 14.07 6.76 -6.17
CA VAL A 112 15.20 7.54 -5.65
C VAL A 112 16.12 6.76 -4.70
N HIS A 113 15.55 5.78 -3.99
CA HIS A 113 16.27 4.90 -3.07
C HIS A 113 17.38 4.04 -3.74
N ASN A 114 17.37 3.92 -5.07
CA ASN A 114 18.39 3.18 -5.81
C ASN A 114 19.71 3.95 -5.99
N PHE A 115 19.77 5.24 -5.65
CA PHE A 115 20.92 6.08 -5.94
C PHE A 115 21.46 6.79 -4.69
N PRO A 116 22.74 6.60 -4.31
CA PRO A 116 23.25 7.08 -3.03
C PRO A 116 23.37 8.62 -2.98
N GLY A 117 23.17 9.18 -1.78
CA GLY A 117 23.34 10.62 -1.52
C GLY A 117 22.19 11.51 -2.01
N TRP A 118 21.10 10.90 -2.48
CA TRP A 118 19.90 11.59 -2.96
C TRP A 118 19.25 12.47 -1.89
N GLU A 119 19.38 12.11 -0.61
CA GLU A 119 18.76 12.82 0.52
C GLU A 119 19.29 14.25 0.66
N ASN A 120 20.60 14.40 0.52
CA ASN A 120 21.29 15.70 0.55
C ASN A 120 20.89 16.55 -0.65
N TRP A 121 20.75 15.89 -1.81
CA TRP A 121 20.36 16.56 -3.04
C TRP A 121 18.92 17.06 -3.00
N VAL A 122 17.97 16.21 -2.59
CA VAL A 122 16.56 16.59 -2.44
C VAL A 122 16.37 17.73 -1.43
N ASP A 123 17.08 17.70 -0.29
CA ASP A 123 17.03 18.79 0.68
C ASP A 123 17.58 20.12 0.10
N ARG A 124 18.61 20.06 -0.76
CA ARG A 124 19.13 21.23 -1.48
C ARG A 124 18.10 21.77 -2.48
N LEU A 125 17.57 20.92 -3.37
CA LEU A 125 16.56 21.31 -4.37
C LEU A 125 15.35 21.98 -3.71
N TYR A 126 14.88 21.42 -2.61
CA TYR A 126 13.78 21.98 -1.83
C TYR A 126 14.10 23.38 -1.29
N ARG A 127 15.29 23.59 -0.71
CA ARG A 127 15.71 24.90 -0.17
C ARG A 127 15.87 25.96 -1.26
N GLU A 128 16.18 25.54 -2.49
CA GLU A 128 16.26 26.40 -3.67
C GLU A 128 14.88 26.74 -4.27
N GLY A 129 13.80 26.22 -3.68
CA GLY A 129 12.43 26.53 -4.07
C GLY A 129 11.87 25.63 -5.17
N ALA A 130 12.55 24.52 -5.49
CA ALA A 130 12.05 23.56 -6.45
C ALA A 130 10.89 22.73 -5.87
N GLY A 131 9.89 22.41 -6.70
CA GLY A 131 8.89 21.42 -6.35
C GLY A 131 9.47 20.02 -6.51
N VAL A 132 9.42 19.18 -5.47
CA VAL A 132 10.06 17.85 -5.51
C VAL A 132 9.03 16.75 -5.33
N PHE A 133 9.01 15.81 -6.27
CA PHE A 133 8.25 14.57 -6.21
C PHE A 133 9.23 13.41 -6.29
N ILE A 134 9.23 12.55 -5.27
CA ILE A 134 10.08 11.37 -5.21
C ILE A 134 9.24 10.11 -5.13
N THR A 135 9.72 9.00 -5.70
CA THR A 135 9.07 7.70 -5.52
C THR A 135 10.01 6.65 -4.93
N SER A 136 9.41 5.63 -4.31
CA SER A 136 10.14 4.41 -3.91
C SER A 136 9.25 3.17 -3.92
N SER A 137 9.80 2.06 -4.38
CA SER A 137 9.25 0.72 -4.24
C SER A 137 9.59 0.02 -2.93
N SER A 138 10.29 0.69 -2.02
CA SER A 138 10.64 0.19 -0.69
C SER A 138 10.07 1.08 0.41
N ALA A 139 9.41 0.48 1.39
CA ALA A 139 8.98 1.18 2.60
C ALA A 139 10.17 1.60 3.48
N GLY A 140 11.37 1.07 3.25
CA GLY A 140 12.57 1.43 4.01
C GLY A 140 12.94 2.92 3.93
N LEU A 141 12.45 3.65 2.92
CA LEU A 141 12.59 5.10 2.81
C LEU A 141 11.83 5.85 3.93
N LEU A 142 10.86 5.21 4.58
CA LEU A 142 10.13 5.75 5.73
C LEU A 142 10.84 5.52 7.07
N ASN A 143 12.13 5.18 7.05
CA ASN A 143 12.87 5.01 8.28
C ASN A 143 12.86 6.29 9.16
N PRO A 144 13.05 6.17 10.49
CA PRO A 144 13.01 7.32 11.40
C PRO A 144 14.04 8.41 11.08
N GLU A 145 15.20 8.03 10.52
CA GLU A 145 16.26 8.97 10.16
C GLU A 145 15.80 9.91 9.05
N LEU A 146 15.27 9.37 7.95
CA LEU A 146 14.71 10.12 6.82
C LEU A 146 13.47 10.93 7.23
N SER A 147 12.61 10.33 8.05
CA SER A 147 11.44 11.00 8.61
C SER A 147 11.84 12.22 9.44
N SER A 148 12.89 12.11 10.27
CA SER A 148 13.42 13.23 11.06
C SER A 148 14.06 14.30 10.17
N ARG A 149 14.77 13.88 9.12
CA ARG A 149 15.46 14.77 8.19
C ARG A 149 14.49 15.68 7.45
N PHE A 150 13.38 15.14 6.99
CA PHE A 150 12.36 15.89 6.25
C PHE A 150 11.12 16.23 7.08
N ALA A 151 11.21 16.16 8.41
CA ALA A 151 10.10 16.39 9.32
C ALA A 151 9.42 17.74 9.05
N GLY A 152 8.09 17.72 8.95
CA GLY A 152 7.26 18.90 8.69
C GLY A 152 7.41 19.52 7.29
N ARG A 153 8.21 18.90 6.40
CA ARG A 153 8.47 19.38 5.03
C ARG A 153 8.11 18.36 3.96
N THR A 154 7.79 17.14 4.36
CA THR A 154 7.40 16.05 3.46
C THR A 154 5.94 15.70 3.63
N ARG A 155 5.28 15.51 2.49
CA ARG A 155 3.99 14.83 2.40
C ARG A 155 4.19 13.42 1.88
N VAL A 156 3.71 12.45 2.64
CA VAL A 156 3.87 11.03 2.36
C VAL A 156 2.57 10.49 1.78
N LEU A 157 2.65 9.83 0.62
CA LEU A 157 1.53 9.23 -0.10
C LEU A 157 1.81 7.76 -0.37
N LYS A 158 1.03 6.88 0.24
CA LYS A 158 1.07 5.45 -0.06
C LYS A 158 0.27 5.16 -1.34
N LEU A 159 0.91 4.57 -2.34
CA LEU A 159 0.29 4.19 -3.61
C LEU A 159 0.19 2.67 -3.72
N LEU A 160 -0.92 2.12 -3.24
CA LEU A 160 -1.27 0.71 -3.39
C LEU A 160 -1.64 0.37 -4.85
N PRO A 161 -1.74 -0.92 -5.24
CA PRO A 161 -2.42 -1.32 -6.47
C PRO A 161 -3.83 -0.73 -6.54
N PHE A 162 -4.44 -0.70 -7.73
CA PHE A 162 -5.75 -0.07 -7.94
C PHE A 162 -6.80 -0.57 -6.96
N SER A 163 -7.58 0.37 -6.42
CA SER A 163 -8.85 0.14 -5.76
C SER A 163 -9.89 -0.40 -6.73
N PHE A 164 -11.02 -0.87 -6.20
CA PHE A 164 -12.14 -1.27 -7.05
C PHE A 164 -12.69 -0.10 -7.89
N LYS A 165 -12.69 1.13 -7.34
CA LYS A 165 -13.06 2.36 -8.09
C LYS A 165 -12.13 2.62 -9.27
N GLU A 166 -10.83 2.48 -9.07
CA GLU A 166 -9.81 2.65 -10.13
C GLU A 166 -9.89 1.51 -11.16
N TYR A 167 -10.19 0.28 -10.73
CA TYR A 167 -10.49 -0.85 -11.62
C TYR A 167 -11.64 -0.52 -12.58
N LEU A 168 -12.77 -0.02 -12.06
CA LEU A 168 -13.92 0.37 -12.88
C LEU A 168 -13.55 1.49 -13.88
N THR A 169 -12.80 2.48 -13.40
CA THR A 169 -12.33 3.61 -14.23
C THR A 169 -11.43 3.12 -15.36
N LEU A 170 -10.50 2.20 -15.09
CA LEU A 170 -9.64 1.58 -16.09
C LEU A 170 -10.44 0.78 -17.13
N LYS A 171 -11.56 0.16 -16.74
CA LYS A 171 -12.49 -0.51 -17.66
C LYS A 171 -13.41 0.46 -18.42
N GLY A 172 -13.23 1.76 -18.27
CA GLY A 172 -14.03 2.80 -18.94
C GLY A 172 -15.43 2.96 -18.35
N LEU A 173 -15.68 2.44 -17.15
CA LEU A 173 -16.96 2.51 -16.45
C LEU A 173 -16.97 3.71 -15.50
N ARG A 174 -18.12 4.39 -15.41
CA ARG A 174 -18.32 5.41 -14.38
C ARG A 174 -18.54 4.74 -13.04
N VAL A 175 -17.82 5.19 -12.01
CA VAL A 175 -18.03 4.74 -10.64
C VAL A 175 -19.45 5.13 -10.21
N PRO A 176 -20.35 4.16 -9.94
CA PRO A 176 -21.71 4.47 -9.55
C PRO A 176 -21.77 4.88 -8.08
N ARG A 177 -22.82 5.62 -7.71
CA ARG A 177 -23.18 5.80 -6.30
C ARG A 177 -23.95 4.56 -5.83
N PRO A 178 -23.52 3.86 -4.76
CA PRO A 178 -24.13 2.59 -4.35
C PRO A 178 -25.65 2.64 -4.16
N ASN A 179 -26.15 3.72 -3.55
CA ASN A 179 -27.57 3.93 -3.24
C ASN A 179 -28.47 4.16 -4.47
N PHE A 180 -27.91 4.26 -5.67
CA PHE A 180 -28.64 4.55 -6.91
C PHE A 180 -28.54 3.41 -7.94
N LEU A 181 -28.11 2.21 -7.50
CA LEU A 181 -27.99 1.04 -8.37
C LEU A 181 -29.32 0.32 -8.53
N THR A 182 -29.70 0.04 -9.79
CA THR A 182 -30.78 -0.91 -10.11
C THR A 182 -30.32 -2.34 -9.86
N PRO A 183 -31.22 -3.32 -9.61
CA PRO A 183 -30.83 -4.72 -9.38
C PRO A 183 -29.88 -5.30 -10.45
N SER A 184 -30.19 -5.10 -11.74
CA SER A 184 -29.31 -5.57 -12.84
C SER A 184 -27.92 -4.94 -12.83
N ARG A 185 -27.79 -3.70 -12.34
CA ARG A 185 -26.48 -3.04 -12.17
C ARG A 185 -25.75 -3.58 -10.95
N CYS A 186 -26.44 -3.99 -9.89
CA CYS A 186 -25.82 -4.69 -8.77
C CYS A 186 -25.18 -6.00 -9.24
N ASP A 187 -25.89 -6.80 -10.04
CA ASP A 187 -25.35 -8.07 -10.57
C ASP A 187 -24.10 -7.85 -11.44
N GLU A 188 -24.12 -6.81 -12.29
CA GLU A 188 -22.95 -6.42 -13.09
C GLU A 188 -21.78 -6.00 -12.21
N MET A 189 -22.02 -5.16 -11.19
CA MET A 189 -20.98 -4.70 -10.27
C MET A 189 -20.40 -5.86 -9.46
N LEU A 190 -21.23 -6.79 -8.99
CA LEU A 190 -20.78 -7.98 -8.29
C LEU A 190 -19.90 -8.86 -9.19
N CYS A 191 -20.28 -9.06 -10.46
CA CYS A 191 -19.44 -9.78 -11.43
C CYS A 191 -18.07 -9.13 -11.65
N LEU A 192 -18.04 -7.79 -11.73
CA LEU A 192 -16.80 -7.03 -11.88
C LEU A 192 -15.95 -7.07 -10.60
N PHE A 193 -16.59 -6.95 -9.44
CA PHE A 193 -15.95 -7.09 -8.14
C PHE A 193 -15.30 -8.45 -7.97
N LEU A 194 -15.99 -9.55 -8.31
CA LEU A 194 -15.43 -10.90 -8.21
C LEU A 194 -14.20 -11.06 -9.11
N LYS A 195 -14.19 -10.44 -10.31
CA LYS A 195 -12.99 -10.42 -11.16
C LYS A 195 -11.84 -9.62 -10.55
N TYR A 196 -12.14 -8.48 -9.91
CA TYR A 196 -11.15 -7.68 -9.21
C TYR A 196 -10.57 -8.43 -8.00
N PHE A 197 -11.44 -8.99 -7.16
CA PHE A 197 -11.08 -9.81 -6.01
C PHE A 197 -10.18 -11.00 -6.41
N GLU A 198 -10.48 -11.63 -7.54
CA GLU A 198 -9.73 -12.77 -8.06
C GLU A 198 -8.35 -12.40 -8.62
N ASN A 199 -8.25 -11.31 -9.38
CA ASN A 199 -7.05 -10.99 -10.15
C ASN A 199 -6.16 -9.94 -9.50
N GLY A 200 -6.66 -9.23 -8.49
CA GLY A 200 -5.90 -8.17 -7.82
C GLY A 200 -6.02 -6.79 -8.45
N GLY A 201 -5.28 -5.85 -7.86
CA GLY A 201 -5.31 -4.43 -8.18
C GLY A 201 -4.22 -3.97 -9.14
N PHE A 202 -3.27 -4.83 -9.56
CA PHE A 202 -2.17 -4.35 -10.39
C PHE A 202 -2.66 -3.84 -11.77
N PRO A 203 -2.30 -2.60 -12.16
CA PRO A 203 -2.84 -1.96 -13.37
C PRO A 203 -2.68 -2.79 -14.65
N ALA A 204 -1.49 -3.36 -14.89
CA ALA A 204 -1.21 -4.16 -16.09
C ALA A 204 -1.93 -5.53 -16.05
N VAL A 205 -2.03 -6.17 -14.87
CA VAL A 205 -2.85 -7.39 -14.70
C VAL A 205 -4.30 -7.13 -15.10
N ILE A 206 -4.88 -6.01 -14.65
CA ILE A 206 -6.27 -5.64 -14.96
C ILE A 206 -6.43 -5.29 -16.43
N LYS A 207 -5.51 -4.48 -16.98
CA LYS A 207 -5.57 -3.97 -18.35
C LYS A 207 -5.49 -5.12 -19.36
N ASP A 208 -4.53 -6.01 -19.17
CA ASP A 208 -4.23 -7.10 -20.11
C ASP A 208 -5.07 -8.35 -19.81
N GLY A 209 -5.69 -8.42 -18.64
CA GLY A 209 -6.49 -9.57 -18.21
C GLY A 209 -5.65 -10.84 -17.98
N ASN A 210 -4.37 -10.67 -17.70
CA ASN A 210 -3.41 -11.76 -17.54
C ASN A 210 -2.94 -11.87 -16.08
N SER A 211 -3.51 -12.82 -15.33
CA SER A 211 -3.14 -13.05 -13.93
C SER A 211 -1.71 -13.57 -13.76
N MET A 212 -1.06 -14.10 -14.80
CA MET A 212 0.35 -14.53 -14.72
C MET A 212 1.30 -13.37 -14.42
N LEU A 213 0.95 -12.14 -14.84
CA LEU A 213 1.72 -10.95 -14.51
C LEU A 213 1.84 -10.73 -12.99
N SER A 214 0.81 -11.09 -12.21
CA SER A 214 0.88 -11.02 -10.74
C SER A 214 1.95 -11.95 -10.16
N ARG A 215 2.13 -13.14 -10.74
CA ARG A 215 3.24 -14.03 -10.37
C ARG A 215 4.59 -13.46 -10.77
N GLU A 216 4.70 -12.91 -11.97
CA GLU A 216 5.93 -12.27 -12.44
C GLU A 216 6.34 -11.11 -11.52
N TYR A 217 5.38 -10.29 -11.07
CA TYR A 217 5.64 -9.19 -10.14
C TYR A 217 6.08 -9.68 -8.76
N PHE A 218 5.50 -10.77 -8.27
CA PHE A 218 5.97 -11.44 -7.05
C PHE A 218 7.42 -11.90 -7.21
N GLU A 219 7.73 -12.61 -8.30
CA GLU A 219 9.08 -13.14 -8.57
C GLU A 219 10.10 -12.00 -8.78
N GLU A 220 9.73 -10.93 -9.48
CA GLU A 220 10.58 -9.75 -9.67
C GLU A 220 10.85 -9.03 -8.36
N THR A 221 9.82 -8.79 -7.55
CA THR A 221 9.96 -8.13 -6.24
C THR A 221 10.85 -8.96 -5.31
N LEU A 222 10.69 -10.28 -5.31
CA LEU A 222 11.52 -11.18 -4.52
C LEU A 222 12.98 -11.17 -4.99
N ASN A 223 13.23 -11.31 -6.29
CA ASN A 223 14.58 -11.45 -6.83
C ASN A 223 15.35 -10.11 -6.88
N ASN A 224 14.72 -9.06 -7.40
CA ASN A 224 15.36 -7.78 -7.63
C ASN A 224 15.21 -6.86 -6.40
N GLY A 225 14.02 -6.82 -5.81
CA GLY A 225 13.73 -5.95 -4.67
C GLY A 225 14.34 -6.44 -3.36
N ILE A 226 14.42 -7.76 -3.15
CA ILE A 226 14.84 -8.34 -1.87
C ILE A 226 16.16 -9.10 -1.98
N ILE A 227 16.23 -10.16 -2.81
CA ILE A 227 17.41 -11.05 -2.86
C ILE A 227 18.66 -10.28 -3.28
N SER A 228 18.55 -9.52 -4.38
CA SER A 228 19.66 -8.71 -4.90
C SER A 228 19.95 -7.51 -3.99
N GLY A 229 18.91 -6.85 -3.45
CA GLY A 229 19.05 -5.67 -2.59
C GLY A 229 19.77 -5.95 -1.27
N TYR A 230 19.46 -7.07 -0.61
CA TYR A 230 20.01 -7.45 0.68
C TYR A 230 21.11 -8.53 0.60
N ASN A 231 21.58 -8.88 -0.61
CA ASN A 231 22.59 -9.93 -0.86
C ASN A 231 22.29 -11.27 -0.17
N ILE A 232 21.02 -11.69 -0.26
CA ILE A 232 20.51 -12.87 0.43
C ILE A 232 21.13 -14.15 -0.14
N GLN A 233 21.70 -14.96 0.75
CA GLN A 233 22.33 -16.23 0.40
C GLN A 233 21.31 -17.36 0.21
N ASP A 234 20.32 -17.45 1.12
CA ASP A 234 19.26 -18.47 1.07
C ASP A 234 17.99 -17.93 0.40
N ALA A 235 18.05 -17.78 -0.92
CA ALA A 235 16.92 -17.33 -1.74
C ALA A 235 15.74 -18.32 -1.72
N GLU A 236 16.01 -19.62 -1.62
CA GLU A 236 14.98 -20.66 -1.61
C GLU A 236 14.19 -20.65 -0.30
N GLY A 237 14.86 -20.51 0.84
CA GLY A 237 14.22 -20.36 2.14
C GLY A 237 13.33 -19.11 2.20
N LEU A 238 13.81 -17.98 1.67
CA LEU A 238 13.00 -16.76 1.54
C LEU A 238 11.76 -16.98 0.68
N LYS A 239 11.90 -17.63 -0.48
CA LYS A 239 10.78 -17.92 -1.39
C LYS A 239 9.74 -18.81 -0.71
N LYS A 240 10.16 -19.89 -0.05
CA LYS A 240 9.26 -20.77 0.72
C LYS A 240 8.52 -20.01 1.82
N LEU A 241 9.23 -19.14 2.54
CA LEU A 241 8.65 -18.29 3.57
C LEU A 241 7.55 -17.38 2.99
N ALA A 242 7.85 -16.66 1.91
CA ALA A 242 6.91 -15.76 1.26
C ALA A 242 5.67 -16.50 0.74
N VAL A 243 5.85 -17.64 0.06
CA VAL A 243 4.75 -18.48 -0.43
C VAL A 243 3.88 -18.97 0.75
N PHE A 244 4.50 -19.42 1.83
CA PHE A 244 3.78 -19.90 3.02
C PHE A 244 2.93 -18.77 3.65
N LEU A 245 3.49 -17.58 3.83
CA LEU A 245 2.80 -16.44 4.43
C LEU A 245 1.62 -15.97 3.56
N ILE A 246 1.81 -15.86 2.24
CA ILE A 246 0.72 -15.50 1.31
C ILE A 246 -0.38 -16.57 1.30
N SER A 247 -0.02 -17.85 1.38
CA SER A 247 -1.00 -18.95 1.40
C SER A 247 -1.80 -19.02 2.70
N ASN A 248 -1.24 -18.46 3.79
CA ASN A 248 -1.88 -18.39 5.11
C ASN A 248 -2.14 -16.93 5.51
N MET A 249 -2.50 -16.08 4.54
CA MET A 249 -2.88 -14.70 4.83
C MET A 249 -4.05 -14.63 5.82
N ALA A 250 -4.24 -13.47 6.46
CA ALA A 250 -5.23 -13.24 7.51
C ALA A 250 -5.10 -14.17 8.74
N SER A 251 -3.97 -14.87 8.88
CA SER A 251 -3.73 -15.79 10.00
C SER A 251 -2.55 -15.35 10.87
N GLU A 252 -2.61 -15.67 12.15
CA GLU A 252 -1.47 -15.57 13.06
C GLU A 252 -0.38 -16.58 12.68
N TYR A 253 0.87 -16.20 12.90
CA TYR A 253 2.01 -17.10 12.73
C TYR A 253 2.87 -17.16 14.00
N SER A 254 3.59 -18.28 14.16
CA SER A 254 4.67 -18.40 15.14
C SER A 254 6.01 -18.55 14.41
N LEU A 255 7.10 -18.07 15.02
CA LEU A 255 8.44 -18.21 14.43
C LEU A 255 8.83 -19.67 14.22
N ASP A 256 8.42 -20.58 15.11
CA ASP A 256 8.65 -22.02 14.93
C ASP A 256 7.95 -22.57 13.68
N THR A 257 6.70 -22.16 13.45
CA THR A 257 5.95 -22.50 12.23
C THR A 257 6.65 -21.96 10.98
N LEU A 258 7.12 -20.71 11.02
CA LEU A 258 7.81 -20.08 9.89
C LEU A 258 9.15 -20.74 9.58
N LYS A 259 9.94 -21.08 10.60
CA LYS A 259 11.20 -21.83 10.46
C LYS A 259 10.97 -23.18 9.81
N LYS A 260 9.95 -23.93 10.26
CA LYS A 260 9.58 -25.22 9.68
C LYS A 260 9.12 -25.11 8.23
N ALA A 261 8.30 -24.11 7.91
CA ALA A 261 7.79 -23.91 6.55
C ALA A 261 8.88 -23.46 5.56
N SER A 262 9.80 -22.60 6.00
CA SER A 262 10.87 -22.06 5.17
C SER A 262 12.10 -22.97 5.07
N GLY A 263 12.37 -23.76 6.12
CA GLY A 263 13.64 -24.49 6.29
C GLY A 263 14.76 -23.64 6.89
N ILE A 264 14.48 -22.40 7.31
CA ILE A 264 15.45 -21.49 7.90
C ILE A 264 15.61 -21.81 9.40
N GLU A 265 16.84 -22.03 9.87
CA GLU A 265 17.10 -22.37 11.28
C GLU A 265 17.18 -21.13 12.20
N SER A 266 17.69 -20.01 11.69
CA SER A 266 17.89 -18.79 12.47
C SER A 266 16.59 -17.98 12.60
N GLU A 267 16.16 -17.72 13.84
CA GLU A 267 15.00 -16.83 14.07
C GLU A 267 15.27 -15.40 13.59
N ASP A 268 16.50 -14.91 13.76
CA ASP A 268 16.86 -13.56 13.35
C ASP A 268 16.82 -13.41 11.83
N THR A 269 17.19 -14.46 11.09
CA THR A 269 17.06 -14.49 9.63
C THR A 269 15.59 -14.50 9.21
N VAL A 270 14.73 -15.29 9.88
CA VAL A 270 13.28 -15.26 9.60
C VAL A 270 12.69 -13.87 9.87
N ARG A 271 13.07 -13.22 10.98
CA ARG A 271 12.62 -11.86 11.31
C ARG A 271 13.07 -10.85 10.25
N ALA A 272 14.35 -10.86 9.87
CA ALA A 272 14.86 -9.99 8.83
C ALA A 272 14.13 -10.20 7.50
N TYR A 273 13.85 -11.45 7.12
CA TYR A 273 13.09 -11.73 5.89
C TYR A 273 11.64 -11.26 5.97
N LEU A 274 10.98 -11.33 7.15
CA LEU A 274 9.67 -10.72 7.33
C LEU A 274 9.72 -9.21 7.11
N ASP A 275 10.75 -8.54 7.64
CA ASP A 275 10.94 -7.10 7.47
C ASP A 275 11.16 -6.75 5.99
N TYR A 276 12.00 -7.50 5.27
CA TYR A 276 12.24 -7.26 3.83
C TYR A 276 10.99 -7.50 2.97
N LEU A 277 10.18 -8.52 3.28
CA LEU A 277 8.93 -8.80 2.56
C LEU A 277 7.89 -7.70 2.81
N GLU A 278 7.86 -7.12 4.01
CA GLU A 278 7.00 -5.99 4.35
C GLU A 278 7.47 -4.69 3.69
N GLU A 279 8.77 -4.41 3.74
CA GLU A 279 9.38 -3.26 3.07
C GLU A 279 9.13 -3.28 1.55
N ALA A 280 9.10 -4.46 0.94
CA ALA A 280 8.80 -4.64 -0.47
C ALA A 280 7.30 -4.68 -0.81
N PHE A 281 6.41 -4.49 0.17
CA PHE A 281 4.95 -4.56 0.02
C PHE A 281 4.40 -5.90 -0.47
N LEU A 282 5.15 -7.01 -0.31
CA LEU A 282 4.63 -8.35 -0.60
C LEU A 282 3.67 -8.82 0.49
N LEU A 283 3.89 -8.35 1.72
CA LEU A 283 3.02 -8.61 2.86
C LEU A 283 2.93 -7.40 3.79
N TYR A 284 2.00 -7.48 4.74
CA TYR A 284 1.83 -6.55 5.84
C TYR A 284 1.60 -7.36 7.12
N ARG A 285 2.16 -6.88 8.23
CA ARG A 285 1.93 -7.46 9.57
C ARG A 285 0.96 -6.59 10.35
N THR A 286 0.00 -7.22 10.99
CA THR A 286 -1.01 -6.55 11.82
C THR A 286 -0.92 -7.08 13.24
N PRO A 287 -0.53 -6.25 14.22
CA PRO A 287 -0.37 -6.70 15.58
C PRO A 287 -1.73 -6.91 16.26
N LEU A 288 -1.72 -7.73 17.31
CA LEU A 288 -2.80 -7.75 18.29
C LEU A 288 -2.89 -6.37 18.95
N PHE A 289 -4.08 -5.80 19.03
CA PHE A 289 -4.27 -4.54 19.72
C PHE A 289 -4.09 -4.76 21.23
N ASN A 290 -3.05 -4.13 21.80
CA ASN A 290 -2.72 -4.27 23.21
C ASN A 290 -3.55 -3.28 24.05
N HIS A 291 -4.38 -3.80 24.96
CA HIS A 291 -5.15 -3.01 25.94
C HIS A 291 -4.30 -2.04 26.78
N ALA A 292 -2.99 -2.31 26.95
CA ALA A 292 -2.10 -1.53 27.81
C ALA A 292 -1.68 -0.17 27.22
N SER A 293 -1.82 0.04 25.91
CA SER A 293 -1.36 1.28 25.24
C SER A 293 -2.17 2.52 25.65
N GLU A 294 -3.41 2.34 26.13
CA GLU A 294 -4.21 3.44 26.68
C GLU A 294 -3.74 3.91 28.08
N ASN A 295 -2.97 3.10 28.81
CA ASN A 295 -2.59 3.35 30.20
C ASN A 295 -1.15 3.86 30.41
N GLY A 296 -0.46 4.27 29.34
CA GLY A 296 0.74 5.12 29.40
C GLY A 296 1.97 4.58 30.15
N ASN A 297 2.06 3.27 30.41
CA ASN A 297 3.04 2.71 31.36
C ASN A 297 3.90 1.55 30.83
N GLU A 298 4.07 1.37 29.52
CA GLU A 298 5.04 0.37 29.03
C GLU A 298 6.14 0.99 28.19
N LYS A 299 7.35 0.83 28.73
CA LYS A 299 8.64 1.31 28.23
C LYS A 299 8.93 0.71 26.86
N GLU A 300 9.28 1.59 25.92
CA GLU A 300 9.72 1.39 24.53
C GLU A 300 10.95 0.49 24.32
N ASN A 301 11.35 -0.36 25.26
CA ASN A 301 12.55 -1.19 25.09
C ASN A 301 12.24 -2.67 25.35
N ASN A 302 12.12 -3.42 24.24
CA ASN A 302 12.13 -4.90 24.10
C ASN A 302 10.79 -5.68 24.08
N GLN A 303 9.61 -5.07 24.08
CA GLN A 303 8.33 -5.82 24.03
C GLN A 303 7.72 -6.04 22.62
N GLU A 304 8.16 -5.32 21.59
CA GLU A 304 7.67 -5.53 20.20
C GLU A 304 7.91 -6.97 19.69
N ARG A 305 8.88 -7.69 20.26
CA ARG A 305 9.29 -9.02 19.79
C ARG A 305 8.33 -10.17 20.12
N LYS A 306 7.23 -9.95 20.85
CA LYS A 306 6.31 -11.01 21.29
C LYS A 306 4.84 -10.77 21.00
N VAL A 307 4.47 -9.61 20.45
CA VAL A 307 3.06 -9.36 20.12
C VAL A 307 2.67 -10.29 18.98
N PRO A 308 1.64 -11.15 19.14
CA PRO A 308 1.19 -12.02 18.05
C PRO A 308 0.67 -11.16 16.89
N CYS A 309 1.10 -11.48 15.67
CA CYS A 309 0.72 -10.74 14.47
C CYS A 309 0.00 -11.64 13.48
N LYS A 310 -1.03 -11.09 12.83
CA LYS A 310 -1.55 -11.61 11.57
C LYS A 310 -0.71 -11.12 10.41
N VAL A 311 -0.67 -11.90 9.33
CA VAL A 311 -0.02 -11.51 8.06
C VAL A 311 -1.06 -11.33 6.95
N TYR A 312 -0.93 -10.28 6.16
CA TYR A 312 -1.78 -10.01 5.00
C TYR A 312 -0.92 -9.89 3.74
N ALA A 313 -1.40 -10.40 2.61
CA ALA A 313 -0.73 -10.29 1.31
C ALA A 313 -0.93 -8.89 0.71
N GLY A 314 0.10 -8.40 0.00
CA GLY A 314 0.12 -7.06 -0.58
C GLY A 314 -0.91 -6.80 -1.68
N ASP A 315 -1.47 -7.86 -2.26
CA ASP A 315 -2.48 -7.83 -3.31
C ASP A 315 -3.26 -9.15 -3.31
N THR A 316 -4.57 -9.10 -3.60
CA THR A 316 -5.42 -10.30 -3.58
C THR A 316 -5.11 -11.27 -4.71
N GLY A 317 -4.50 -10.80 -5.81
CA GLY A 317 -4.12 -11.60 -6.94
C GLY A 317 -2.96 -12.56 -6.66
N PHE A 318 -2.15 -12.32 -5.62
CA PHE A 318 -0.98 -13.15 -5.33
C PHE A 318 -1.35 -14.58 -4.92
N PHE A 319 -2.42 -14.79 -4.16
CA PHE A 319 -2.78 -16.10 -3.63
C PHE A 319 -2.87 -17.18 -4.71
N LYS A 320 -3.63 -16.90 -5.78
CA LYS A 320 -3.88 -17.87 -6.85
C LYS A 320 -2.72 -18.03 -7.83
N THR A 321 -1.83 -17.04 -7.89
CA THR A 321 -0.76 -17.03 -8.89
C THR A 321 0.54 -17.57 -8.31
N VAL A 322 0.81 -17.31 -7.02
CA VAL A 322 1.98 -17.79 -6.28
C VAL A 322 1.79 -19.24 -5.81
N PHE A 323 0.56 -19.65 -5.45
CA PHE A 323 0.29 -21.02 -5.03
C PHE A 323 -1.02 -21.61 -5.60
N PRO A 324 -1.08 -21.85 -6.92
CA PRO A 324 -2.33 -22.17 -7.64
C PRO A 324 -3.04 -23.47 -7.19
N ASN A 325 -2.32 -24.39 -6.55
CA ASN A 325 -2.86 -25.69 -6.13
C ASN A 325 -3.27 -25.75 -4.65
N TYR A 326 -3.21 -24.62 -3.92
CA TYR A 326 -3.61 -24.60 -2.52
C TYR A 326 -5.13 -24.65 -2.37
N PRO A 327 -5.67 -25.31 -1.32
CA PRO A 327 -7.07 -25.21 -0.99
C PRO A 327 -7.47 -23.74 -0.83
N ASP A 328 -8.44 -23.28 -1.63
CA ASP A 328 -8.89 -21.90 -1.63
C ASP A 328 -9.60 -21.58 -0.30
N SER A 329 -9.01 -20.69 0.49
CA SER A 329 -9.65 -20.16 1.70
C SER A 329 -10.29 -18.83 1.38
N LEU A 330 -11.54 -18.89 0.91
CA LEU A 330 -12.31 -17.71 0.53
C LEU A 330 -12.43 -16.71 1.69
N GLY A 331 -12.57 -17.18 2.92
CA GLY A 331 -12.64 -16.34 4.13
C GLY A 331 -11.38 -15.50 4.34
N LEU A 332 -10.20 -16.15 4.33
CA LEU A 332 -8.92 -15.47 4.54
C LEU A 332 -8.61 -14.46 3.43
N ARG A 333 -8.91 -14.81 2.18
CA ARG A 333 -8.76 -13.90 1.04
C ARG A 333 -9.68 -12.68 1.15
N PHE A 334 -10.90 -12.90 1.62
CA PHE A 334 -11.89 -11.84 1.77
C PHE A 334 -11.52 -10.88 2.90
N GLU A 335 -11.05 -11.40 4.04
CA GLU A 335 -10.45 -10.59 5.12
C GLU A 335 -9.25 -9.79 4.60
N ASN A 336 -8.37 -10.40 3.80
CA ASN A 336 -7.24 -9.70 3.19
C ASN A 336 -7.64 -8.57 2.25
N LEU A 337 -8.70 -8.75 1.46
CA LEU A 337 -9.25 -7.69 0.61
C LEU A 337 -9.71 -6.49 1.45
N VAL A 338 -10.47 -6.77 2.52
CA VAL A 338 -10.97 -5.73 3.43
C VAL A 338 -9.79 -5.01 4.09
N PHE A 339 -8.79 -5.74 4.58
CA PHE A 339 -7.56 -5.17 5.13
C PHE A 339 -6.88 -4.19 4.16
N LEU A 340 -6.70 -4.58 2.89
CA LEU A 340 -6.06 -3.73 1.89
C LEU A 340 -6.86 -2.44 1.61
N GLU A 341 -8.19 -2.49 1.68
CA GLU A 341 -9.02 -1.30 1.53
C GLU A 341 -8.99 -0.42 2.78
N LEU A 342 -9.00 -0.99 3.98
CA LEU A 342 -8.81 -0.25 5.23
C LEU A 342 -7.47 0.50 5.26
N LEU A 343 -6.40 -0.15 4.79
CA LEU A 343 -5.10 0.49 4.60
C LEU A 343 -5.16 1.64 3.58
N ARG A 344 -5.91 1.47 2.50
CA ARG A 344 -6.06 2.49 1.46
C ARG A 344 -6.76 3.74 1.97
N GLN A 345 -7.69 3.58 2.90
CA GLN A 345 -8.38 4.67 3.57
C GLN A 345 -7.50 5.41 4.59
N GLY A 346 -6.26 4.94 4.82
CA GLY A 346 -5.31 5.57 5.73
C GLY A 346 -5.48 5.17 7.20
N ASN A 347 -6.25 4.11 7.48
CA ASN A 347 -6.42 3.62 8.85
C ASN A 347 -5.17 2.90 9.33
N GLN A 348 -4.86 3.05 10.62
CA GLN A 348 -4.01 2.09 11.32
C GLN A 348 -4.88 0.91 11.74
N VAL A 349 -4.44 -0.30 11.36
CA VAL A 349 -5.22 -1.52 11.52
C VAL A 349 -4.53 -2.42 12.52
N SER A 350 -5.29 -2.94 13.48
CA SER A 350 -4.90 -4.01 14.40
C SER A 350 -6.04 -5.02 14.49
N TYR A 351 -5.82 -6.21 15.03
CA TYR A 351 -6.92 -7.14 15.33
C TYR A 351 -7.14 -7.24 16.84
N PHE A 352 -8.32 -7.70 17.26
CA PHE A 352 -8.67 -7.89 18.66
C PHE A 352 -8.91 -9.36 18.96
N ARG A 353 -8.44 -9.81 20.12
CA ARG A 353 -8.71 -11.15 20.62
C ARG A 353 -8.72 -11.18 22.14
N ASP A 354 -9.86 -11.55 22.72
CA ASP A 354 -9.98 -11.99 24.11
C ASP A 354 -10.69 -13.36 24.14
N LYS A 355 -11.97 -13.42 24.54
CA LYS A 355 -12.74 -14.68 24.47
C LYS A 355 -13.16 -14.97 23.04
N ARG A 356 -13.40 -13.92 22.25
CA ARG A 356 -13.66 -13.96 20.82
C ARG A 356 -12.71 -13.03 20.09
N GLU A 357 -12.66 -13.22 18.79
CA GLU A 357 -11.84 -12.44 17.88
C GLU A 357 -12.72 -11.41 17.17
N CYS A 358 -12.19 -10.20 17.00
CA CYS A 358 -12.70 -9.23 16.05
C CYS A 358 -11.59 -8.90 15.04
N ASP A 359 -11.90 -9.00 13.74
CA ASP A 359 -10.88 -9.01 12.69
C ASP A 359 -10.08 -7.71 12.64
N PHE A 360 -10.75 -6.55 12.78
CA PHE A 360 -10.09 -5.26 12.70
C PHE A 360 -10.59 -4.24 13.74
N LEU A 361 -9.65 -3.59 14.39
CA LEU A 361 -9.80 -2.33 15.09
C LEU A 361 -9.08 -1.23 14.32
N LEU A 362 -9.73 -0.08 14.17
CA LEU A 362 -9.20 1.05 13.43
C LEU A 362 -8.82 2.18 14.40
N THR A 363 -7.58 2.64 14.29
CA THR A 363 -7.08 3.86 14.92
C THR A 363 -6.61 4.86 13.86
N GLU A 364 -6.40 6.11 14.28
CA GLU A 364 -5.80 7.13 13.43
C GLU A 364 -4.32 7.33 13.76
N GLU A 365 -3.56 7.76 12.76
CA GLU A 365 -2.18 8.13 12.98
C GLU A 365 -2.06 9.22 14.07
N GLY A 366 -1.24 8.95 15.08
CA GLY A 366 -1.05 9.85 16.23
C GLY A 366 -2.18 9.83 17.27
N ASN A 367 -3.22 9.01 17.10
CA ASN A 367 -4.31 8.86 18.07
C ASN A 367 -4.57 7.37 18.38
N PRO A 368 -4.19 6.90 19.59
CA PRO A 368 -4.34 5.49 19.96
C PRO A 368 -5.79 5.06 20.23
N ALA A 369 -6.74 6.00 20.28
CA ALA A 369 -8.14 5.68 20.56
C ALA A 369 -8.76 4.89 19.40
N VAL A 370 -9.37 3.76 19.73
CA VAL A 370 -10.13 2.93 18.78
C VAL A 370 -11.35 3.72 18.30
N LYS A 371 -11.47 3.90 16.98
CA LYS A 371 -12.58 4.64 16.35
C LYS A 371 -13.66 3.77 15.78
N ALA A 372 -13.29 2.56 15.35
CA ALA A 372 -14.21 1.62 14.76
C ALA A 372 -13.72 0.19 14.95
N ALA A 373 -14.67 -0.74 14.98
CA ALA A 373 -14.45 -2.17 14.92
C ALA A 373 -15.16 -2.73 13.68
N VAL A 374 -14.45 -3.59 12.95
CA VAL A 374 -14.91 -4.19 11.70
C VAL A 374 -14.72 -5.69 11.77
N GLN A 375 -15.80 -6.43 11.50
CA GLN A 375 -15.81 -7.88 11.34
C GLN A 375 -16.08 -8.23 9.88
N VAL A 376 -15.45 -9.30 9.39
CA VAL A 376 -15.58 -9.75 8.00
C VAL A 376 -16.20 -11.14 7.98
N SER A 377 -17.17 -11.35 7.09
CA SER A 377 -17.75 -12.68 6.90
C SER A 377 -18.23 -12.88 5.47
N VAL A 378 -17.69 -13.87 4.78
CA VAL A 378 -18.09 -14.16 3.39
C VAL A 378 -19.57 -14.53 3.31
N TYR A 379 -20.04 -15.37 4.25
CA TYR A 379 -21.40 -15.90 4.25
C TYR A 379 -22.07 -15.62 5.59
N PHE A 380 -23.02 -14.68 5.61
CA PHE A 380 -23.69 -14.26 6.85
C PHE A 380 -25.07 -14.91 7.05
N GLY A 381 -25.52 -15.76 6.10
CA GLY A 381 -26.80 -16.44 6.15
C GLY A 381 -26.90 -17.62 7.14
N ASN A 382 -25.78 -18.21 7.57
CA ASN A 382 -25.79 -19.31 8.54
C ASN A 382 -25.97 -18.76 9.98
N PRO A 383 -26.99 -19.20 10.75
CA PRO A 383 -27.23 -18.69 12.11
C PRO A 383 -26.03 -18.81 13.06
N ALA A 384 -25.31 -19.92 13.02
CA ALA A 384 -24.15 -20.14 13.90
C ALA A 384 -22.97 -19.24 13.50
N THR A 385 -22.73 -19.05 12.20
CA THR A 385 -21.73 -18.09 11.71
C THR A 385 -22.12 -16.68 12.13
N ARG A 386 -23.35 -16.26 11.83
CA ARG A 386 -23.89 -14.96 12.18
C ARG A 386 -23.76 -14.66 13.67
N GLU A 387 -24.13 -15.60 14.53
CA GLU A 387 -23.97 -15.48 15.97
C GLU A 387 -22.50 -15.27 16.34
N ARG A 388 -21.58 -16.09 15.83
CA ARG A 388 -20.14 -15.95 16.09
C ARG A 388 -19.59 -14.57 15.69
N GLU A 389 -19.87 -14.11 14.47
CA GLU A 389 -19.35 -12.82 13.97
C GLU A 389 -19.92 -11.63 14.74
N VAL A 390 -21.23 -11.63 15.02
CA VAL A 390 -21.88 -10.58 15.80
C VAL A 390 -21.30 -10.51 17.20
N LEU A 391 -21.14 -11.67 17.84
CA LEU A 391 -20.64 -11.77 19.20
C LEU A 391 -19.15 -11.39 19.34
N GLY A 392 -18.33 -11.65 18.31
CA GLY A 392 -16.93 -11.20 18.27
C GLY A 392 -16.82 -9.68 18.15
N LEU A 393 -17.59 -9.09 17.24
CA LEU A 393 -17.66 -7.64 17.08
C LEU A 393 -18.19 -6.94 18.33
N LEU A 394 -19.24 -7.46 18.96
CA LEU A 394 -19.81 -6.88 20.18
C LEU A 394 -18.82 -6.86 21.34
N GLU A 395 -18.03 -7.93 21.52
CA GLU A 395 -17.02 -7.97 22.57
C GLU A 395 -16.00 -6.84 22.39
N ALA A 396 -15.52 -6.62 21.16
CA ALA A 396 -14.66 -5.48 20.86
C ALA A 396 -15.36 -4.13 21.13
N MET A 397 -16.62 -3.97 20.70
CA MET A 397 -17.38 -2.74 20.93
C MET A 397 -17.61 -2.46 22.42
N GLU A 398 -17.84 -3.49 23.24
CA GLU A 398 -17.96 -3.38 24.70
C GLU A 398 -16.65 -2.92 25.33
N VAL A 399 -15.54 -3.55 24.95
CA VAL A 399 -14.25 -3.25 25.56
C VAL A 399 -13.77 -1.83 25.22
N TYR A 400 -14.03 -1.34 24.01
CA TYR A 400 -13.60 -0.01 23.56
C TYR A 400 -14.71 1.06 23.54
N GLY A 401 -15.88 0.77 24.13
CA GLY A 401 -16.97 1.74 24.27
C GLY A 401 -17.54 2.25 22.95
N LEU A 402 -17.59 1.41 21.92
CA LEU A 402 -18.14 1.75 20.60
C LEU A 402 -19.65 1.53 20.56
N ASN A 403 -20.38 2.54 20.09
CA ASN A 403 -21.83 2.46 19.90
C ASN A 403 -22.22 1.84 18.55
N GLU A 404 -21.32 1.88 17.58
CA GLU A 404 -21.52 1.35 16.24
C GLU A 404 -20.37 0.45 15.81
N GLY A 405 -20.71 -0.69 15.23
CA GLY A 405 -19.76 -1.63 14.61
C GLY A 405 -20.18 -1.98 13.20
N LEU A 406 -19.21 -2.46 12.39
CA LEU A 406 -19.43 -2.79 10.99
C LEU A 406 -19.16 -4.28 10.74
N ILE A 407 -20.10 -4.95 10.09
CA ILE A 407 -19.89 -6.29 9.51
C ILE A 407 -19.87 -6.16 8.00
N LEU A 408 -18.77 -6.58 7.39
CA LEU A 408 -18.56 -6.58 5.96
C LEU A 408 -18.77 -7.97 5.38
N THR A 409 -19.69 -8.09 4.42
CA THR A 409 -20.09 -9.37 3.83
C THR A 409 -19.96 -9.39 2.31
N MET A 410 -20.11 -10.57 1.68
CA MET A 410 -20.11 -10.65 0.22
C MET A 410 -21.28 -9.88 -0.40
N ASP A 411 -22.50 -10.09 0.12
CA ASP A 411 -23.74 -9.59 -0.47
C ASP A 411 -24.88 -9.30 0.53
N ASP A 412 -24.72 -9.63 1.81
CA ASP A 412 -25.70 -9.36 2.86
C ASP A 412 -25.65 -7.89 3.31
N GLU A 413 -26.83 -7.30 3.52
CA GLU A 413 -26.99 -5.92 4.01
C GLU A 413 -28.07 -5.83 5.09
N GLY A 414 -27.89 -4.93 6.05
CA GLY A 414 -28.87 -4.74 7.11
C GLY A 414 -28.34 -3.97 8.30
N VAL A 415 -29.18 -3.90 9.34
CA VAL A 415 -28.82 -3.31 10.63
C VAL A 415 -29.33 -4.24 11.73
N ILE A 416 -28.49 -4.49 12.73
CA ILE A 416 -28.88 -5.17 13.97
C ILE A 416 -28.79 -4.14 15.09
N GLU A 417 -29.88 -3.99 15.84
CA GLU A 417 -29.91 -3.21 17.08
C GLU A 417 -29.90 -4.17 18.27
N ILE A 418 -28.98 -3.95 19.21
CA ILE A 418 -28.80 -4.79 20.39
C ILE A 418 -28.90 -3.89 21.63
N PRO A 419 -29.84 -4.14 22.55
CA PRO A 419 -29.89 -3.40 23.80
C PRO A 419 -28.69 -3.76 24.67
N ASP A 420 -28.01 -2.75 25.17
CA ASP A 420 -26.96 -2.86 26.19
C ASP A 420 -27.57 -2.99 27.59
N GLU A 421 -26.78 -3.41 28.58
CA GLU A 421 -27.21 -3.60 29.97
C GLU A 421 -27.73 -2.30 30.61
N ASP A 422 -27.21 -1.15 30.17
CA ASP A 422 -27.63 0.19 30.60
C ASP A 422 -28.84 0.75 29.82
N GLY A 423 -29.37 0.00 28.85
CA GLY A 423 -30.51 0.40 28.01
C GLY A 423 -30.15 1.28 26.80
N GLU A 424 -28.88 1.65 26.63
CA GLU A 424 -28.34 2.19 25.39
C GLU A 424 -28.39 1.14 24.27
N LYS A 425 -28.54 1.55 23.02
CA LYS A 425 -28.63 0.61 21.88
C LYS A 425 -27.32 0.59 21.11
N LYS A 426 -26.65 -0.56 21.08
CA LYS A 426 -25.55 -0.81 20.15
C LYS A 426 -26.09 -1.10 18.77
N ARG A 427 -25.49 -0.49 17.76
CA ARG A 427 -25.86 -0.63 16.36
C ARG A 427 -24.77 -1.40 15.61
N ILE A 428 -25.15 -2.46 14.91
CA ILE A 428 -24.26 -3.15 13.98
C ILE A 428 -24.79 -2.93 12.58
N VAL A 429 -23.97 -2.29 11.74
CA VAL A 429 -24.26 -2.11 10.31
C VAL A 429 -23.69 -3.30 9.56
N ILE A 430 -24.50 -3.91 8.70
CA ILE A 430 -24.05 -4.98 7.80
C ILE A 430 -24.06 -4.41 6.40
N ASN A 431 -22.91 -4.40 5.74
CA ASN A 431 -22.75 -3.90 4.38
C ASN A 431 -22.07 -4.95 3.48
N SER A 432 -22.46 -4.96 2.21
CA SER A 432 -21.71 -5.69 1.20
C SER A 432 -20.38 -4.98 0.91
N VAL A 433 -19.27 -5.72 0.88
CA VAL A 433 -17.91 -5.18 0.69
C VAL A 433 -17.80 -4.38 -0.59
N TRP A 434 -18.36 -4.89 -1.69
CA TRP A 434 -18.24 -4.21 -2.98
C TRP A 434 -18.98 -2.87 -3.02
N LYS A 435 -20.07 -2.68 -2.27
CA LYS A 435 -20.72 -1.37 -2.12
C LYS A 435 -19.93 -0.46 -1.21
N TRP A 436 -19.43 -0.99 -0.09
CA TRP A 436 -18.58 -0.25 0.83
C TRP A 436 -17.32 0.29 0.14
N MET A 437 -16.68 -0.49 -0.73
CA MET A 437 -15.53 -0.05 -1.55
C MET A 437 -15.87 1.02 -2.60
N LEU A 438 -17.16 1.26 -2.88
CA LEU A 438 -17.64 2.28 -3.81
C LEU A 438 -18.03 3.59 -3.11
N GLU A 439 -18.16 3.58 -1.79
CA GLU A 439 -18.31 4.77 -0.94
C GLU A 439 -16.99 5.54 -0.89
#